data_AF-L7JXW0-F1
#
_entry.id   AF-L7JXW0-F1
#
_cell.length_a   1.000
_cell.length_b   1.000
_cell.length_c   1.000
_cell.angle_alpha   90.00
_cell.angle_beta   90.00
_cell.angle_gamma   90.00
#
_symmetry.space_group_name_H-M   'P 1'
#
loop_
_entity.id
_entity.type
_entity.pdbx_description
1 polymer ?
#
loop_
_entity_poly.entity_id
_entity_poly.type
_entity_poly.pdbx_seq_one_letter_code
_entity_poly.pdbx_strand_id
1 'polypeptide(L)'
;MSYLNLNRNYTYNDLDQAYKRAIKKYHPIRTKTSTHLYRITSEYNYKKNQLRYQECNMREMNVDEIERALCQCGHRYDLEMENDGIVECCWCSLKVKIVGRNRLE
;
A
#
# COMPACT_ATOMS: atom_id res chain seq x y z
N MET A 1 -0.79 -19.93 -1.04
CA MET A 1 -1.75 -20.36 0.00
C MET A 1 -2.10 -19.12 0.81
N SER A 2 -3.34 -18.63 0.75
CA SER A 2 -3.77 -17.40 1.46
C SER A 2 -4.35 -17.78 2.83
N TYR A 3 -3.90 -17.11 3.88
CA TYR A 3 -4.42 -17.30 5.25
C TYR A 3 -5.62 -16.40 5.54
N LEU A 4 -5.72 -15.28 4.85
CA LEU A 4 -6.80 -14.30 4.99
C LEU A 4 -7.79 -14.52 3.85
N ASN A 5 -8.77 -15.39 4.10
CA ASN A 5 -9.77 -15.83 3.12
C ASN A 5 -10.80 -14.71 2.84
N LEU A 6 -10.38 -13.74 2.03
CA LEU A 6 -11.12 -12.52 1.73
C LEU A 6 -11.73 -12.59 0.33
N ASN A 7 -12.91 -11.96 0.19
CA ASN A 7 -13.56 -11.79 -1.11
C ASN A 7 -12.82 -10.74 -1.95
N ARG A 8 -13.05 -10.64 -3.27
CA ARG A 8 -12.32 -9.69 -4.14
C ARG A 8 -12.53 -8.22 -3.76
N ASN A 9 -13.72 -7.85 -3.28
CA ASN A 9 -14.08 -6.48 -2.89
C ASN A 9 -14.26 -6.40 -1.37
N TYR A 10 -13.17 -6.53 -0.62
CA TYR A 10 -13.17 -6.51 0.84
C TYR A 10 -12.85 -5.11 1.38
N THR A 11 -13.45 -4.76 2.52
CA THR A 11 -13.17 -3.50 3.23
C THR A 11 -12.04 -3.66 4.26
N TYR A 12 -11.60 -2.54 4.84
CA TYR A 12 -10.70 -2.56 6.00
C TYR A 12 -11.23 -3.38 7.18
N ASN A 13 -12.54 -3.27 7.44
CA ASN A 13 -13.18 -4.01 8.54
C ASN A 13 -13.17 -5.52 8.25
N ASP A 14 -13.41 -5.93 6.99
CA ASP A 14 -13.35 -7.33 6.59
C ASP A 14 -11.93 -7.90 6.74
N LEU A 15 -10.92 -7.13 6.35
CA LEU A 15 -9.51 -7.50 6.50
C LEU A 15 -9.14 -7.70 7.98
N ASP A 16 -9.57 -6.79 8.86
CA ASP A 16 -9.29 -6.88 10.30
C ASP A 16 -9.99 -8.06 10.97
N GLN A 17 -11.24 -8.33 10.60
CA GLN A 17 -11.99 -9.51 11.07
C GLN A 17 -11.35 -10.81 10.60
N ALA A 18 -10.94 -10.89 9.33
CA ALA A 18 -10.24 -12.06 8.79
C ALA A 18 -8.91 -12.32 9.52
N TYR A 19 -8.16 -11.24 9.80
CA TYR A 19 -6.91 -11.31 10.55
C TYR A 19 -7.12 -11.87 11.96
N LYS A 20 -8.05 -11.30 12.73
CA LYS A 20 -8.39 -11.78 14.09
C LYS A 20 -8.78 -13.26 14.10
N ARG A 21 -9.59 -13.70 13.13
CA ARG A 21 -9.99 -15.12 12.99
C ARG A 21 -8.78 -16.02 12.68
N ALA A 22 -7.89 -15.59 11.78
CA ALA A 22 -6.69 -16.35 11.43
C ALA A 22 -5.73 -16.47 12.62
N ILE A 23 -5.47 -15.39 13.35
CA ILE A 23 -4.61 -15.40 14.55
C ILE A 23 -5.17 -16.36 15.61
N LYS A 24 -6.49 -16.34 15.87
CA LYS A 24 -7.12 -17.26 16.83
C LYS A 24 -7.05 -18.73 16.39
N LYS A 25 -7.09 -19.01 15.09
CA LYS A 25 -6.98 -20.36 14.53
C LYS A 25 -5.54 -20.89 14.60
N TYR A 26 -4.56 -20.05 14.26
CA TYR A 26 -3.16 -20.43 14.12
C TYR A 26 -2.27 -20.00 15.30
N HIS A 27 -2.88 -19.68 16.45
CA HIS A 27 -2.16 -19.24 17.64
C HIS A 27 -1.10 -20.28 18.06
N PRO A 28 0.13 -19.87 18.45
CA PRO A 28 1.22 -20.78 18.79
C PRO A 28 0.88 -21.76 19.91
N ILE A 29 0.04 -21.35 20.86
CA ILE A 29 -0.50 -22.24 21.91
C ILE A 29 -1.21 -23.46 21.30
N ARG A 30 -1.88 -23.29 20.16
CA ARG A 30 -2.66 -24.33 19.48
C ARG A 30 -1.85 -25.09 18.43
N THR A 31 -0.98 -24.40 17.71
CA THR A 31 -0.23 -24.97 16.56
C THR A 31 1.19 -25.41 16.90
N LYS A 32 1.70 -25.04 18.08
CA LYS A 32 3.08 -25.26 18.52
C LYS A 32 4.15 -24.67 17.56
N THR A 33 3.76 -23.73 16.69
CA THR A 33 4.67 -23.03 15.77
C THR A 33 4.22 -21.58 15.52
N SER A 34 5.19 -20.67 15.47
CA SER A 34 4.98 -19.24 15.20
C SER A 34 5.03 -18.88 13.71
N THR A 35 5.49 -19.79 12.85
CA THR A 35 5.68 -19.54 11.41
C THR A 35 4.37 -19.14 10.71
N HIS A 36 3.23 -19.67 11.18
CA HIS A 36 1.92 -19.28 10.67
C HIS A 36 1.57 -17.83 11.02
N LEU A 37 1.86 -17.37 12.25
CA LEU A 37 1.60 -15.98 12.64
C LEU A 37 2.37 -14.98 11.78
N TYR A 38 3.65 -15.27 11.51
CA TYR A 38 4.47 -14.41 10.67
C TYR A 38 3.85 -14.24 9.27
N ARG A 39 3.42 -15.35 8.65
CA ARG A 39 2.79 -15.33 7.32
C ARG A 39 1.45 -14.59 7.32
N ILE A 40 0.62 -14.82 8.35
CA ILE A 40 -0.67 -14.13 8.51
C ILE A 40 -0.48 -12.62 8.66
N THR A 41 0.46 -12.19 9.49
CA THR A 41 0.75 -10.76 9.72
C THR A 41 1.36 -10.10 8.48
N SER A 42 2.26 -10.79 7.78
CA SER A 42 2.82 -10.31 6.51
C SER A 42 1.73 -10.11 5.46
N GLU A 43 0.83 -11.09 5.29
CA GLU A 43 -0.30 -11.00 4.36
C GLU A 43 -1.27 -9.86 4.74
N TYR A 44 -1.55 -9.68 6.03
CA TYR A 44 -2.38 -8.58 6.53
C TYR A 44 -1.79 -7.21 6.17
N ASN A 45 -0.50 -7.00 6.46
CA ASN A 45 0.16 -5.72 6.18
C ASN A 45 0.20 -5.41 4.69
N TYR A 46 0.46 -6.41 3.85
CA TYR A 46 0.44 -6.25 2.40
C TYR A 46 -0.94 -5.80 1.89
N LYS A 47 -2.01 -6.51 2.29
CA LYS A 47 -3.39 -6.17 1.90
C LYS A 47 -3.86 -4.84 2.49
N LYS A 48 -3.46 -4.53 3.73
CA LYS A 48 -3.74 -3.25 4.40
C LYS A 48 -3.14 -2.08 3.64
N ASN A 49 -1.93 -2.25 3.12
CA ASN A 49 -1.29 -1.26 2.27
C ASN A 49 -2.01 -1.13 0.92
N GLN A 50 -2.43 -2.23 0.28
CA GLN A 50 -3.22 -2.17 -0.96
C GLN A 50 -4.52 -1.36 -0.79
N LEU A 51 -5.27 -1.58 0.29
CA LEU A 51 -6.47 -0.78 0.59
C LEU A 51 -6.11 0.70 0.81
N ARG A 52 -4.97 0.99 1.46
CA ARG A 52 -4.49 2.36 1.67
C ARG A 52 -4.15 3.04 0.35
N TYR A 53 -3.56 2.31 -0.59
CA TYR A 53 -3.27 2.80 -1.93
C TYR A 53 -4.56 3.03 -2.75
N GLN A 54 -5.62 2.26 -2.51
CA GLN A 54 -6.93 2.44 -3.15
C GLN A 54 -7.73 3.61 -2.54
N GLU A 55 -7.61 3.88 -1.24
CA GLU A 55 -8.29 4.99 -0.55
C GLU A 55 -7.53 6.31 -0.63
N CYS A 56 -6.21 6.29 -0.82
CA CYS A 56 -5.48 7.50 -1.16
C CYS A 56 -5.93 7.94 -2.55
N ASN A 57 -6.70 9.03 -2.59
CA ASN A 57 -6.81 9.92 -3.76
C ASN A 57 -5.38 10.36 -4.13
N MET A 58 -4.66 9.51 -4.88
CA MET A 58 -3.37 9.85 -5.43
C MET A 58 -3.62 11.03 -6.34
N ARG A 59 -3.08 12.19 -5.95
CA ARG A 59 -3.18 13.39 -6.75
C ARG A 59 -2.43 13.11 -8.04
N GLU A 60 -3.16 13.17 -9.15
CA GLU A 60 -2.55 13.12 -10.47
C GLU A 60 -1.88 14.47 -10.71
N MET A 61 -0.62 14.43 -11.11
CA MET A 61 0.16 15.62 -11.46
C MET A 61 0.79 15.42 -12.82
N ASN A 62 0.83 16.48 -13.61
CA ASN A 62 1.42 16.41 -14.94
C ASN A 62 2.95 16.28 -14.84
N VAL A 63 3.59 15.64 -15.82
CA VAL A 63 5.06 15.46 -15.81
C VAL A 63 5.81 16.80 -15.80
N ASP A 64 5.27 17.83 -16.45
CA ASP A 64 5.88 19.17 -16.45
C ASP A 64 5.68 19.92 -15.12
N GLU A 65 4.67 19.52 -14.35
CA GLU A 65 4.35 20.14 -13.06
C GLU A 65 5.13 19.50 -11.92
N ILE A 66 5.40 18.19 -11.97
CA ILE A 66 6.04 17.46 -10.86
C ILE A 66 7.46 17.96 -10.57
N GLU A 67 8.22 18.36 -11.61
CA GLU A 67 9.58 18.90 -11.45
C GLU A 67 9.62 20.20 -10.64
N ARG A 68 8.52 20.95 -10.67
CA ARG A 68 8.36 22.25 -9.98
C ARG A 68 7.47 22.15 -8.74
N ALA A 69 6.79 21.02 -8.56
CA ALA A 69 5.84 20.81 -7.50
C ALA A 69 6.53 20.65 -6.16
N LEU A 70 6.06 21.41 -5.17
CA LEU A 70 6.36 21.15 -3.78
C LEU A 70 5.26 20.28 -3.20
N CYS A 71 5.66 19.29 -2.41
CA CYS A 71 4.75 18.59 -1.53
C CYS A 71 4.12 19.58 -0.55
N GLN A 72 2.95 19.25 0.00
CA GLN A 72 2.26 20.08 0.99
C GLN A 72 3.10 20.31 2.26
N CYS A 73 4.09 19.44 2.52
CA CYS A 73 5.06 19.62 3.60
C CYS A 73 6.21 20.59 3.25
N GLY A 74 6.17 21.26 2.10
CA GLY A 74 7.19 22.20 1.62
C GLY A 74 8.43 21.57 0.98
N HIS A 75 8.52 20.23 0.94
CA HIS A 75 9.66 19.50 0.37
C HIS A 75 9.40 19.05 -1.06
N ARG A 76 10.45 18.66 -1.79
CA ARG A 76 10.34 18.17 -3.18
C ARG A 76 9.93 16.70 -3.23
N TYR A 77 9.38 16.31 -4.37
CA TYR A 77 9.17 14.92 -4.75
C TYR A 77 10.47 14.34 -5.29
N ASP A 78 10.80 13.10 -4.92
CA ASP A 78 12.03 12.46 -5.38
C ASP A 78 11.78 11.68 -6.67
N LEU A 79 12.07 12.33 -7.80
CA LEU A 79 11.85 11.74 -9.13
C LEU A 79 12.78 10.57 -9.43
N GLU A 80 13.93 10.46 -8.75
CA GLU A 80 14.80 9.28 -8.89
C GLU A 80 14.16 8.03 -8.27
N MET A 81 13.17 8.22 -7.39
CA MET A 81 12.37 7.15 -6.80
C MET A 81 11.05 6.89 -7.57
N GLU A 82 10.92 7.37 -8.81
CA GLU A 82 9.76 7.07 -9.66
C GLU A 82 9.64 5.56 -9.88
N ASN A 83 8.47 5.00 -9.53
CA ASN A 83 8.13 3.60 -9.80
C ASN A 83 6.71 3.51 -10.36
N ASP A 84 6.59 2.96 -11.57
CA ASP A 84 5.31 2.87 -12.31
C ASP A 84 4.55 4.20 -12.44
N GLY A 85 5.26 5.31 -12.64
CA GLY A 85 4.66 6.64 -12.72
C GLY A 85 4.14 7.16 -11.37
N ILE A 86 4.58 6.59 -10.26
CA ILE A 86 4.29 7.08 -8.91
C ILE A 86 5.57 7.62 -8.31
N VAL A 87 5.49 8.80 -7.72
CA VAL A 87 6.60 9.44 -7.00
C VAL A 87 6.20 9.71 -5.56
N GLU A 88 7.17 9.54 -4.66
CA GLU A 88 7.02 9.75 -3.24
C GLU A 88 7.78 11.01 -2.78
N CYS A 89 7.19 11.78 -1.89
CA CYS A 89 7.88 12.87 -1.22
C CYS A 89 8.92 12.31 -0.23
N CYS A 90 10.16 12.79 -0.34
CA CYS A 90 11.29 12.34 0.47
C CYS A 90 11.14 12.59 1.98
N TRP A 91 10.22 13.49 2.38
CA TRP A 91 10.07 13.87 3.79
C TRP A 91 8.84 13.25 4.46
N CYS A 92 7.68 13.34 3.83
CA CYS A 92 6.41 12.94 4.45
C CYS A 92 5.80 11.66 3.86
N SER A 93 6.51 11.00 2.93
CA SER A 93 6.05 9.78 2.25
C SER A 93 4.71 9.93 1.52
N LEU A 94 4.33 11.17 1.18
CA LEU A 94 3.13 11.44 0.38
C LEU A 94 3.40 11.03 -1.06
N LYS A 95 2.51 10.22 -1.63
CA LYS A 95 2.65 9.65 -2.98
C LYS A 95 1.73 10.35 -3.95
N VAL A 96 2.25 10.66 -5.12
CA VAL A 96 1.53 11.29 -6.24
C VAL A 96 1.76 10.47 -7.49
N LYS A 97 0.76 10.46 -8.38
CA LYS A 97 0.83 9.75 -9.66
C LYS A 97 1.13 10.77 -10.76
N ILE A 98 2.20 10.54 -11.50
CA ILE A 98 2.55 11.32 -12.67
C ILE A 98 1.69 10.85 -13.85
N VAL A 99 1.02 11.80 -14.49
CA VAL A 99 0.23 11.59 -15.71
C VAL A 99 0.79 12.47 -16.83
N GLY A 100 0.48 12.15 -18.10
CA GLY A 100 0.85 13.01 -19.23
C GLY A 100 2.18 12.70 -19.92
N ARG A 101 2.87 11.59 -19.61
CA ARG A 101 3.84 11.03 -20.57
C ARG A 101 3.05 10.53 -21.78
N ASN A 102 2.88 11.37 -22.79
CA ASN A 102 2.57 10.89 -24.12
C ASN A 102 3.70 9.92 -24.48
N ARG A 103 3.41 8.62 -24.44
CA ARG A 103 4.23 7.65 -25.13
C ARG A 103 4.16 8.07 -26.60
N LEU A 104 5.22 8.73 -27.06
CA LEU A 104 5.52 8.77 -28.48
C LEU A 104 5.82 7.32 -28.87
N GLU A 105 4.76 6.58 -29.20
CA GLU A 105 4.85 5.43 -30.12
C GLU A 105 4.94 5.95 -31.55
#